data_AF-A0A971XG35-F1
#
_entry.id   AF-A0A971XG35-F1
#
_cell.length_a   1.000
_cell.length_b   1.000
_cell.length_c   1.000
_cell.angle_alpha   90.00
_cell.angle_beta   90.00
_cell.angle_gamma   90.00
#
_symmetry.space_group_name_H-M   'P 1'
#
loop_
_entity.id
_entity.type
_entity.pdbx_description
1 polymer ?
#
loop_
_entity_poly.entity_id
_entity_poly.type
_entity_poly.pdbx_seq_one_letter_code
_entity_poly.pdbx_strand_id
1 'polypeptide(L)'
;MRFKLIINIDKSKLGDIIPLNYQYECSAVIYKILSKSDEKFSQWLHDNGYNADKKLLKLFTFAKLKIPQYRIINEYIKIISDYIEWQISFVPEISTREFIQGIFREQEFELGN
;
A
#
# COMPACT_ATOMS: atom_id res chain seq x y z
N MET A 1 -11.66 8.27 3.10
CA MET A 1 -10.69 8.34 4.25
C MET A 1 -9.25 8.55 3.77
N ARG A 2 -8.38 9.22 4.55
CA ARG A 2 -6.92 9.29 4.31
C ARG A 2 -6.15 8.87 5.56
N PHE A 3 -5.06 8.12 5.38
CA PHE A 3 -4.17 7.71 6.46
C PHE A 3 -2.72 7.65 6.00
N LYS A 4 -1.81 7.54 6.97
CA LYS A 4 -0.37 7.43 6.78
C LYS A 4 0.13 6.12 7.36
N LEU A 5 0.89 5.39 6.57
CA LEU A 5 1.68 4.26 7.00
C LEU A 5 3.11 4.72 7.33
N ILE A 6 3.61 4.25 8.46
CA ILE A 6 5.04 4.27 8.77
C ILE A 6 5.51 2.83 8.56
N ILE A 7 6.37 2.64 7.58
CA ILE A 7 6.85 1.31 7.19
C ILE A 7 8.29 1.21 7.62
N ASN A 8 8.58 0.27 8.52
CA ASN A 8 9.95 -0.07 8.90
C ASN A 8 10.55 -0.99 7.84
N ILE A 9 11.81 -0.77 7.51
CA ILE A 9 12.51 -1.49 6.45
C ILE A 9 13.38 -2.58 7.07
N ASP A 10 13.06 -3.84 6.78
CA ASP A 10 13.95 -4.95 7.12
C ASP A 10 15.01 -5.15 6.04
N LYS A 11 16.12 -4.43 6.20
CA LYS A 11 17.27 -4.47 5.27
C LYS A 11 17.97 -5.83 5.26
N SER A 12 17.80 -6.64 6.31
CA SER A 12 18.50 -7.92 6.44
C SER A 12 17.81 -9.03 5.65
N LYS A 13 16.48 -9.00 5.61
CA LYS A 13 15.65 -10.04 4.99
C LYS A 13 15.28 -9.73 3.55
N LEU A 14 14.93 -8.47 3.26
CA LEU A 14 14.30 -8.07 1.99
C LEU A 14 15.12 -7.02 1.21
N GLY A 15 16.23 -6.55 1.77
CA GLY A 15 17.07 -5.51 1.16
C GLY A 15 16.51 -4.10 1.30
N ASP A 16 17.15 -3.15 0.62
CA ASP A 16 16.91 -1.72 0.76
C ASP A 16 16.86 -0.96 -0.57
N ILE A 17 16.60 -1.68 -1.68
CA ILE A 17 16.64 -1.11 -3.03
C ILE A 17 15.26 -1.24 -3.67
N ILE A 18 14.74 -0.13 -4.20
CA ILE A 18 13.51 -0.10 -4.99
C ILE A 18 13.79 0.56 -6.35
N PRO A 19 13.07 0.21 -7.42
CA PRO A 19 13.28 0.86 -8.71
C PRO A 19 12.68 2.27 -8.69
N LEU A 20 13.20 3.22 -9.48
CA LEU A 20 12.68 4.59 -9.56
C LEU A 20 11.20 4.64 -9.97
N ASN A 21 10.75 3.66 -10.75
CA ASN A 21 9.38 3.50 -11.24
C ASN A 21 8.49 2.64 -10.33
N TYR A 22 8.74 2.63 -9.01
CA TYR A 22 8.04 1.84 -7.97
C TYR A 22 6.50 2.02 -7.85
N GLN A 23 5.88 2.84 -8.70
CA GLN A 23 4.46 3.19 -8.60
C GLN A 23 3.55 1.98 -8.90
N TYR A 24 3.98 1.11 -9.80
CA TYR A 24 3.21 -0.09 -10.15
C TYR A 24 3.19 -1.08 -8.96
N GLU A 25 4.35 -1.25 -8.32
CA GLU A 25 4.59 -2.10 -7.17
C GLU A 25 3.81 -1.61 -5.95
N CYS A 26 3.79 -0.30 -5.70
CA CYS A 26 2.90 0.33 -4.74
C CYS A 26 1.43 -0.05 -4.96
N SER A 27 0.94 0.08 -6.21
CA SER A 27 -0.44 -0.30 -6.52
C SER A 27 -0.69 -1.79 -6.31
N ALA A 28 0.26 -2.65 -6.68
CA ALA A 28 0.15 -4.10 -6.54
C ALA A 28 0.10 -4.52 -5.07
N VAL A 29 0.91 -3.91 -4.20
CA VAL A 29 0.90 -4.14 -2.74
C VAL A 29 -0.47 -3.82 -2.14
N ILE A 30 -1.06 -2.67 -2.49
CA ILE A 30 -2.39 -2.30 -1.97
C ILE A 30 -3.41 -3.36 -2.40
N TYR A 31 -3.41 -3.78 -3.66
CA TYR A 31 -4.32 -4.84 -4.11
C TYR A 31 -4.08 -6.17 -3.40
N LYS A 32 -2.82 -6.58 -3.21
CA LYS A 32 -2.46 -7.81 -2.48
C LYS A 32 -2.94 -7.78 -1.03
N ILE A 33 -2.87 -6.62 -0.37
CA ILE A 33 -3.38 -6.44 0.99
C ILE A 33 -4.92 -6.55 0.99
N LEU A 34 -5.60 -5.88 0.05
CA LEU A 34 -7.06 -5.93 -0.07
C LEU A 34 -7.57 -7.36 -0.34
N SER A 35 -6.88 -8.12 -1.21
CA SER A 35 -7.29 -9.48 -1.59
C SER A 35 -7.08 -10.52 -0.48
N LYS A 36 -6.18 -10.28 0.48
CA LYS A 36 -6.07 -11.16 1.67
C LYS A 36 -7.38 -11.23 2.48
N SER A 37 -8.28 -10.27 2.25
CA SER A 37 -9.57 -10.14 2.92
C SER A 37 -10.75 -10.32 1.97
N ASP A 38 -10.64 -11.12 0.91
CA ASP A 38 -11.61 -11.24 -0.20
C ASP A 38 -13.09 -11.23 0.21
N GLU A 39 -13.51 -12.00 1.23
CA GLU A 39 -14.90 -12.00 1.71
C GLU A 39 -15.31 -10.67 2.35
N LYS A 40 -14.49 -10.15 3.28
CA LYS A 40 -14.73 -8.85 3.95
C LYS A 40 -14.60 -7.67 2.99
N PHE A 41 -13.71 -7.77 2.02
CA PHE A 41 -13.49 -6.77 0.99
C PHE A 41 -14.69 -6.70 0.04
N SER A 42 -15.22 -7.86 -0.40
CA SER A 42 -16.43 -7.92 -1.22
C SER A 42 -17.64 -7.34 -0.49
N GLN A 43 -17.80 -7.68 0.79
CA GLN A 43 -18.84 -7.09 1.64
C GLN A 43 -18.67 -5.57 1.78
N TRP A 44 -17.44 -5.10 2.05
CA TRP A 44 -17.14 -3.67 2.18
C TRP A 44 -17.41 -2.89 0.88
N LEU A 45 -17.12 -3.48 -0.29
CA LEU A 45 -17.47 -2.91 -1.59
C LEU A 45 -18.98 -2.79 -1.75
N HIS A 46 -19.71 -3.87 -1.49
CA HIS A 46 -21.17 -3.92 -1.57
C HIS A 46 -21.82 -2.88 -0.66
N ASP A 47 -21.38 -2.78 0.60
CA ASP A 47 -21.89 -1.83 1.58
C ASP A 47 -21.68 -0.37 1.17
N ASN A 48 -20.66 -0.10 0.36
CA ASN A 48 -20.38 1.22 -0.18
C ASN A 48 -20.95 1.44 -1.61
N GLY A 49 -21.84 0.56 -2.08
CA GLY A 49 -22.52 0.68 -3.37
C GLY A 49 -21.67 0.32 -4.59
N TYR A 50 -20.56 -0.40 -4.38
CA TYR A 50 -19.68 -0.87 -5.44
C TYR A 50 -19.94 -2.34 -5.74
N ASN A 51 -20.19 -2.67 -7.01
CA ASN A 51 -20.28 -4.06 -7.43
C ASN A 51 -18.88 -4.65 -7.57
N ALA A 52 -18.66 -5.80 -6.92
CA ALA A 52 -17.46 -6.62 -7.07
C ALA A 52 -17.40 -7.38 -8.41
N ASP A 53 -18.26 -7.04 -9.40
CA ASP A 53 -18.36 -7.71 -10.71
C ASP A 53 -17.06 -7.57 -11.50
N LYS A 54 -16.11 -8.45 -11.19
CA LYS A 54 -14.82 -8.77 -11.85
C LYS A 54 -13.88 -7.60 -12.17
N LYS A 55 -14.29 -6.35 -11.93
CA LYS A 55 -13.52 -5.15 -12.21
C LYS A 55 -13.09 -4.55 -10.87
N LEU A 56 -11.84 -4.78 -10.52
CA LEU A 56 -11.19 -4.14 -9.36
C LEU A 56 -11.20 -2.62 -9.58
N LEU A 57 -12.22 -1.94 -9.07
CA LEU A 57 -12.26 -0.49 -9.06
C LEU A 57 -11.09 0.02 -8.22
N LYS A 58 -10.29 0.94 -8.78
CA LYS A 58 -9.26 1.68 -8.03
C LYS A 58 -9.95 2.68 -7.11
N LEU A 59 -10.50 2.20 -5.99
CA LEU A 59 -11.14 3.02 -4.97
C LEU A 59 -10.14 3.69 -4.02
N PHE A 60 -8.87 3.76 -4.43
CA PHE A 60 -7.79 4.33 -3.66
C PHE A 60 -6.86 5.16 -4.53
N THR A 61 -6.16 6.07 -3.88
CA THR A 61 -5.03 6.82 -4.41
C THR A 61 -3.94 6.88 -3.36
N PHE A 62 -2.69 7.08 -3.78
CA PHE A 62 -1.56 7.15 -2.86
C PHE A 62 -0.56 8.22 -3.30
N ALA A 63 0.12 8.80 -2.32
CA ALA A 63 1.23 9.71 -2.57
C ALA A 63 2.51 8.92 -2.90
N LYS A 64 3.50 9.62 -3.44
CA LYS A 64 4.87 9.10 -3.55
C LYS A 64 5.38 8.67 -2.17
N LEU A 65 6.29 7.70 -2.15
CA LEU A 65 6.98 7.32 -0.92
C LEU A 65 7.82 8.49 -0.44
N LYS A 66 7.61 8.90 0.80
CA LYS A 66 8.47 9.89 1.45
C LYS A 66 9.58 9.12 2.16
N ILE A 67 10.75 9.14 1.55
CA ILE A 67 11.95 8.43 2.01
C ILE A 67 12.87 9.46 2.67
N PRO A 68 13.03 9.44 4.00
CA PRO A 68 13.84 10.43 4.72
C PRO A 68 15.28 10.52 4.22
N GLN A 69 15.91 9.38 3.93
CA GLN A 69 17.29 9.33 3.46
C GLN A 69 17.48 8.24 2.41
N TYR A 70 17.98 8.62 1.24
CA TYR A 70 18.22 7.68 0.13
C TYR A 70 19.37 8.15 -0.78
N ARG A 71 19.83 7.25 -1.64
CA ARG A 71 20.71 7.53 -2.78
C ARG A 71 20.09 6.97 -4.04
N ILE A 72 20.26 7.69 -5.15
CA ILE A 72 19.92 7.17 -6.47
C ILE A 72 21.16 6.51 -7.06
N ILE A 73 21.02 5.27 -7.52
CA ILE A 73 22.07 4.48 -8.18
C ILE A 73 21.47 3.96 -9.48
N ASN A 74 21.85 4.55 -10.60
CA ASN A 74 21.24 4.28 -11.91
C ASN A 74 19.71 4.46 -11.85
N GLU A 75 18.95 3.42 -12.19
CA GLU A 75 17.48 3.39 -12.19
C GLU A 75 16.87 2.99 -10.84
N TYR A 76 17.66 2.98 -9.77
CA TYR A 76 17.25 2.48 -8.46
C TYR A 76 17.42 3.52 -7.36
N ILE A 77 16.58 3.42 -6.34
CA ILE A 77 16.66 4.13 -5.07
C ILE A 77 17.17 3.15 -4.02
N LYS A 78 18.35 3.42 -3.48
CA LYS A 78 18.86 2.78 -2.27
C LYS A 78 18.40 3.55 -1.04
N ILE A 79 17.58 2.92 -0.21
CA ILE A 79 17.01 3.51 0.99
C ILE A 79 18.00 3.37 2.14
N ILE A 80 18.40 4.50 2.71
CA ILE A 80 19.38 4.54 3.83
C ILE A 80 18.65 4.62 5.16
N SER A 81 17.50 5.29 5.21
CA SER A 81 16.67 5.35 6.43
C SER A 81 16.13 3.99 6.82
N ASP A 82 15.75 3.83 8.08
CA ASP A 82 15.15 2.58 8.60
C ASP A 82 13.63 2.54 8.42
N TYR A 83 13.05 3.65 7.96
CA TYR A 83 11.62 3.75 7.67
C TYR A 83 11.34 4.58 6.43
N ILE A 84 10.13 4.42 5.90
CA ILE A 84 9.51 5.30 4.90
C ILE A 84 8.10 5.69 5.36
N GLU A 85 7.63 6.85 4.90
CA GLU A 85 6.24 7.26 5.10
C GLU A 85 5.46 7.11 3.79
N TRP A 86 4.27 6.52 3.87
CA TRP A 86 3.40 6.36 2.72
C TRP A 86 1.97 6.77 3.03
N GLN A 87 1.45 7.72 2.26
CA GLN A 87 0.10 8.24 2.44
C GLN A 87 -0.86 7.60 1.43
N ILE A 88 -1.95 7.04 1.93
CA ILE A 88 -2.97 6.36 1.13
C ILE A 88 -4.33 6.98 1.45
N SER A 89 -5.16 7.14 0.43
CA SER A 89 -6.53 7.63 0.56
C SER A 89 -7.49 6.67 -0.15
N PHE A 90 -8.64 6.42 0.45
CA PHE A 90 -9.73 5.60 -0.07
C PHE A 90 -10.98 6.46 -0.25
N VAL A 91 -11.71 6.20 -1.32
CA VAL A 91 -12.98 6.87 -1.65
C VAL A 91 -14.12 6.48 -0.71
N PRO A 92 -14.32 5.19 -0.37
CA PRO A 92 -15.50 4.80 0.38
C PRO A 92 -15.51 5.35 1.82
N GLU A 93 -16.70 5.43 2.40
CA GLU A 93 -16.94 6.15 3.66
C GLU A 93 -17.44 5.22 4.77
N ILE A 94 -18.35 4.30 4.44
CA ILE A 94 -19.00 3.41 5.41
C ILE A 94 -18.00 2.34 5.87
N SER A 95 -17.80 2.24 7.19
CA SER A 95 -16.89 1.28 7.86
C SER A 95 -15.46 1.24 7.30
N THR A 96 -15.07 2.27 6.54
CA THR A 96 -13.80 2.28 5.82
C THR A 96 -12.62 2.41 6.77
N ARG A 97 -12.79 3.11 7.89
CA ARG A 97 -11.71 3.26 8.86
C ARG A 97 -11.36 1.94 9.52
N GLU A 98 -12.36 1.28 10.08
CA GLU A 98 -12.20 0.05 10.86
C GLU A 98 -11.71 -1.08 9.95
N PHE A 99 -12.29 -1.20 8.75
CA PHE A 99 -11.87 -2.17 7.75
C PHE A 99 -10.42 -1.94 7.29
N ILE A 100 -10.10 -0.73 6.82
CA ILE A 100 -8.77 -0.42 6.30
C ILE A 100 -7.71 -0.49 7.41
N GLN A 101 -7.99 -0.02 8.62
CA GLN A 101 -7.06 -0.19 9.75
C GLN A 101 -6.84 -1.67 10.06
N GLY A 102 -7.89 -2.49 10.04
CA GLY A 102 -7.80 -3.92 10.31
C GLY A 102 -6.91 -4.68 9.33
N ILE A 103 -6.99 -4.35 8.03
CA ILE A 103 -6.23 -5.08 6.99
C ILE A 103 -4.81 -4.53 6.78
N PHE A 104 -4.58 -3.24 7.03
CA PHE A 104 -3.25 -2.62 6.86
C PHE A 104 -2.38 -2.70 8.12
N ARG A 105 -2.95 -3.00 9.29
CA ARG A 105 -2.19 -3.17 10.52
C ARG A 105 -1.33 -4.45 10.45
N GLU A 106 -0.10 -4.32 10.92
CA GLU A 106 0.87 -5.43 11.09
C GLU A 106 1.09 -6.26 9.81
N GLN A 107 1.03 -5.61 8.65
CA GLN A 107 1.34 -6.26 7.38
C GLN A 107 2.84 -6.24 7.09
N GLU A 108 3.39 -7.41 6.80
CA GLU A 108 4.64 -7.56 6.05
C GLU A 108 4.33 -7.66 4.56
N PHE A 109 5.05 -6.87 3.75
CA PHE A 109 4.97 -6.92 2.30
C PHE A 109 6.31 -6.54 1.67
N GLU A 110 6.49 -6.98 0.43
CA GLU A 110 7.61 -6.63 -0.42
C GLU A 110 7.16 -5.57 -1.43
N LEU A 111 8.06 -4.65 -1.76
CA LEU A 111 7.80 -3.57 -2.72
C LEU A 111 8.95 -3.55 -3.74
N GLY A 112 8.70 -4.13 -4.90
CA GLY A 112 9.75 -4.49 -5.86
C GLY A 112 9.70 -5.97 -6.21
N ASN A 113 10.65 -6.39 -7.05
CA ASN A 113 11.01 -7.79 -7.27
C ASN A 113 12.29 -8.11 -6.49
#